data_AF-A0A7W1UZJ3-F1
#
_entry.id   AF-A0A7W1UZJ3-F1
#
_cell.length_a   1.000
_cell.length_b   1.000
_cell.length_c   1.000
_cell.angle_alpha   90.00
_cell.angle_beta   90.00
_cell.angle_gamma   90.00
#
_symmetry.space_group_name_H-M   'P 1'
#
loop_
_entity.id
_entity.type
_entity.pdbx_description
1 polymer ?
#
loop_
_entity_poly.entity_id
_entity_poly.type
_entity_poly.pdbx_seq_one_letter_code
_entity_poly.pdbx_strand_id
1 'polypeptide(L)'
;MEIKLSNKFADKHLDVFIDRIYRNFQLKPNDNYIFDLTEVEYIANQELLVLSSLFSIFINNDIEFEILLFKKGISTNEIPSRVKKQIIELWVVWEVWRIIPDS
;
A
#
# COMPACT_ATOMS: atom_id res chain seq x y z
N MET A 1 12.17 -4.44 3.09
CA MET A 1 11.29 -4.47 4.28
C MET A 1 9.87 -4.90 3.93
N GLU A 2 9.31 -5.88 4.63
CA GLU A 2 7.88 -6.22 4.54
C GLU A 2 7.07 -5.51 5.64
N ILE A 3 5.95 -4.88 5.26
CA ILE A 3 5.02 -4.18 6.14
C ILE A 3 3.63 -4.76 5.93
N LYS A 4 3.20 -5.60 6.87
CA LYS A 4 1.85 -6.15 6.90
C LYS A 4 0.87 -5.19 7.57
N LEU A 5 -0.16 -4.78 6.86
CA LEU A 5 -1.21 -3.91 7.38
C LEU A 5 -2.24 -4.71 8.18
N SER A 6 -2.85 -4.06 9.18
CA SER A 6 -3.90 -4.65 9.99
C SER A 6 -5.18 -4.85 9.18
N ASN A 7 -5.99 -5.85 9.54
CA ASN A 7 -7.28 -6.12 8.90
C ASN A 7 -8.18 -4.87 8.82
N LYS A 8 -8.17 -4.05 9.87
CA LYS A 8 -8.74 -2.70 9.88
C LYS A 8 -7.61 -1.69 10.08
N PHE A 9 -7.28 -0.93 9.04
CA PHE A 9 -6.28 0.12 9.09
C PHE A 9 -6.95 1.49 9.29
N ALA A 10 -6.67 2.11 10.44
CA ALA A 10 -7.30 3.33 10.95
C ALA A 10 -6.37 4.01 11.98
N ASP A 11 -6.64 5.27 12.33
CA ASP A 11 -5.80 6.22 13.08
C ASP A 11 -4.74 5.63 14.02
N LYS A 12 -5.15 4.73 14.92
CA LYS A 12 -4.26 4.08 15.91
C LYS A 12 -3.07 3.31 15.32
N HIS A 13 -3.11 3.02 14.01
CA HIS A 13 -2.08 2.27 13.30
C HIS A 13 -1.14 3.17 12.49
N LEU A 14 -1.53 4.43 12.26
CA LEU A 14 -0.86 5.32 11.33
C LEU A 14 0.52 5.76 11.85
N ASP A 15 0.59 6.18 13.12
CA ASP A 15 1.85 6.64 13.73
C ASP A 15 2.91 5.53 13.72
N VAL A 16 2.50 4.32 14.10
CA VAL A 16 3.39 3.14 14.12
C VAL A 16 3.83 2.75 12.72
N PHE A 17 2.94 2.87 11.73
CA PHE A 17 3.24 2.59 10.33
C PHE A 17 4.28 3.57 9.78
N ILE A 18 4.10 4.87 10.01
CA ILE A 18 5.03 5.91 9.55
C ILE A 18 6.37 5.83 10.28
N ASP A 19 6.39 5.65 11.61
CA ASP A 19 7.64 5.49 12.37
C ASP A 19 8.46 4.29 11.87
N ARG A 20 7.80 3.17 11.56
CA ARG A 20 8.46 1.99 10.97
C ARG A 20 9.12 2.28 9.64
N ILE A 21 8.42 2.96 8.73
CA ILE A 21 8.98 3.32 7.42
C ILE A 21 10.15 4.29 7.59
N TYR A 22 9.96 5.34 8.39
CA TYR A 22 10.98 6.36 8.60
C TYR A 22 12.26 5.76 9.18
N ARG A 23 12.15 4.90 10.20
CA ARG A 23 13.31 4.21 10.77
C ARG A 23 14.01 3.32 9.76
N ASN A 24 13.26 2.57 8.93
CA ASN A 24 13.87 1.73 7.91
C ASN A 24 14.58 2.58 6.86
N PHE A 25 13.98 3.67 6.42
CA PHE A 25 14.57 4.59 5.46
C PHE A 25 15.88 5.20 5.98
N GLN A 26 15.93 5.61 7.25
CA GLN A 26 17.16 6.12 7.88
C GLN A 26 18.27 5.06 7.96
N LEU A 27 17.93 3.81 8.21
CA LEU A 27 18.90 2.71 8.34
C LEU A 27 19.34 2.14 6.99
N LYS A 28 18.42 2.06 6.02
CA LYS A 28 18.58 1.44 4.72
C LYS A 28 17.76 2.23 3.67
N PRO A 29 18.30 3.35 3.15
CA PRO A 29 17.56 4.23 2.25
C PRO A 29 17.14 3.57 0.93
N ASN A 30 17.87 2.54 0.50
CA ASN A 30 17.62 1.82 -0.76
C ASN A 30 17.02 0.42 -0.54
N ASP A 31 16.36 0.18 0.59
CA ASP A 31 15.67 -1.11 0.82
C ASP A 31 14.37 -1.16 0.02
N ASN A 32 13.99 -2.36 -0.44
CA ASN A 32 12.78 -2.58 -1.22
C ASN A 32 11.60 -2.77 -0.26
N TYR A 33 10.50 -2.03 -0.44
CA TYR A 33 9.35 -2.11 0.46
C TYR A 33 8.25 -3.03 -0.08
N ILE A 34 7.72 -3.91 0.74
CA ILE A 34 6.56 -4.74 0.41
C ILE A 34 5.42 -4.38 1.35
N PHE A 35 4.35 -3.80 0.82
CA PHE A 35 3.14 -3.48 1.55
C PHE A 35 2.15 -4.63 1.40
N ASP A 36 2.00 -5.45 2.44
CA ASP A 36 1.05 -6.57 2.46
C ASP A 36 -0.32 -6.09 2.96
N LEU A 37 -1.25 -5.99 2.01
CA LEU A 37 -2.65 -5.61 2.19
C LEU A 37 -3.59 -6.82 2.07
N THR A 38 -3.07 -8.05 1.99
CA THR A 38 -3.86 -9.25 1.67
C THR A 38 -4.96 -9.57 2.69
N GLU A 39 -4.76 -9.19 3.95
CA GLU A 39 -5.70 -9.38 5.05
C GLU A 39 -6.51 -8.12 5.38
N VAL A 40 -6.25 -7.01 4.68
CA VAL A 40 -6.93 -5.74 4.91
C VAL A 40 -8.36 -5.82 4.39
N GLU A 41 -9.33 -5.59 5.26
CA GLU A 41 -10.76 -5.50 4.93
C GLU A 41 -11.23 -4.07 4.82
N TYR A 42 -10.63 -3.16 5.58
CA TYR A 42 -11.00 -1.77 5.63
C TYR A 42 -9.79 -0.87 5.81
N ILE A 43 -9.73 0.19 5.01
CA ILE A 43 -8.81 1.30 5.16
C ILE A 43 -9.67 2.55 5.30
N ALA A 44 -9.45 3.35 6.35
CA ALA A 44 -10.11 4.63 6.47
C ALA A 44 -9.55 5.66 5.47
N ASN A 45 -10.37 6.66 5.12
CA ASN A 45 -10.02 7.63 4.07
C ASN A 45 -8.72 8.40 4.36
N GLN A 46 -8.43 8.71 5.63
CA GLN A 46 -7.22 9.43 6.01
C GLN A 46 -5.97 8.56 5.82
N GLU A 47 -6.01 7.30 6.27
CA GLU A 47 -4.94 6.34 6.05
C GLU A 47 -4.67 6.11 4.57
N LEU A 48 -5.72 6.07 3.76
CA LEU A 48 -5.58 5.86 2.34
C LEU A 48 -4.91 7.04 1.65
N LEU A 49 -5.24 8.27 2.06
CA LEU A 49 -4.52 9.48 1.62
C LEU A 49 -3.04 9.45 2.02
N VAL A 50 -2.73 8.94 3.21
CA VAL A 50 -1.34 8.81 3.66
C VAL A 50 -0.59 7.75 2.85
N LEU A 51 -1.21 6.59 2.58
CA LEU A 51 -0.64 5.55 1.72
C LEU A 51 -0.39 6.09 0.31
N SER A 52 -1.34 6.79 -0.30
CA SER A 52 -1.15 7.36 -1.64
C SER A 52 -0.03 8.41 -1.66
N SER A 53 0.06 9.25 -0.62
CA SER A 53 1.13 10.25 -0.49
C SER A 53 2.49 9.59 -0.32
N LEU A 54 2.57 8.53 0.48
CA LEU A 54 3.78 7.74 0.67
C LEU A 54 4.23 7.08 -0.64
N PHE A 55 3.32 6.46 -1.38
CA PHE A 55 3.65 5.84 -2.66
C PHE A 55 4.12 6.88 -3.68
N SER A 56 3.52 8.07 -3.69
CA SER A 56 3.99 9.18 -4.53
C SER A 56 5.42 9.59 -4.17
N ILE A 57 5.75 9.68 -2.87
CA ILE A 57 7.13 9.95 -2.42
C ILE A 57 8.07 8.86 -2.91
N PHE A 58 7.68 7.59 -2.80
CA PHE A 58 8.54 6.48 -3.22
C PHE A 58 8.82 6.53 -4.72
N ILE A 59 7.78 6.74 -5.54
CA ILE A 59 7.92 6.91 -6.99
C ILE A 59 8.83 8.09 -7.33
N ASN A 60 8.61 9.26 -6.71
CA ASN A 60 9.38 10.47 -7.00
C ASN A 60 10.87 10.39 -6.58
N ASN A 61 11.23 9.42 -5.75
CA ASN A 61 12.58 9.22 -5.26
C ASN A 61 13.22 7.91 -5.75
N ASP A 62 12.62 7.25 -6.77
CA ASP A 62 13.09 5.95 -7.29
C ASP A 62 13.28 4.88 -6.19
N ILE A 63 12.39 4.88 -5.19
CA ILE A 63 12.38 3.87 -4.13
C ILE A 63 11.51 2.70 -4.60
N GLU A 64 12.11 1.51 -4.73
CA GLU A 64 11.38 0.31 -5.13
C GLU A 64 10.37 -0.15 -4.08
N PHE A 65 9.13 -0.42 -4.52
CA PHE A 65 8.12 -1.03 -3.67
C PHE A 65 7.12 -1.92 -4.43
N GLU A 66 6.50 -2.84 -3.68
CA GLU A 66 5.42 -3.72 -4.14
C GLU A 66 4.20 -3.58 -3.20
N ILE A 67 3.00 -3.65 -3.76
CA ILE A 67 1.74 -3.71 -2.99
C ILE A 67 1.09 -5.06 -3.25
N LEU A 68 0.92 -5.87 -2.21
CA LEU A 68 0.26 -7.17 -2.27
C LEU A 68 -1.21 -7.05 -1.85
N LEU A 69 -2.12 -7.12 -2.81
CA LEU A 69 -3.58 -7.04 -2.56
C LEU A 69 -4.23 -8.41 -2.38
N PHE A 70 -3.60 -9.48 -2.89
CA PHE A 70 -4.01 -10.87 -2.71
C PHE A 70 -2.79 -11.78 -2.72
N LYS A 71 -2.92 -13.00 -2.18
CA LYS A 71 -1.82 -13.96 -2.14
C LYS A 71 -1.39 -14.36 -3.56
N LYS A 72 -0.08 -14.37 -3.81
CA LYS A 72 0.49 -14.87 -5.06
C LYS A 72 0.09 -16.34 -5.26
N GLY A 73 -0.19 -16.71 -6.51
CA GLY A 73 -0.58 -18.07 -6.89
C GLY A 73 -2.09 -18.36 -6.89
N ILE A 74 -2.94 -17.39 -6.49
CA ILE A 74 -4.41 -17.51 -6.64
C ILE A 74 -4.80 -17.11 -8.07
N SER A 75 -5.69 -17.87 -8.69
CA SER A 75 -6.24 -17.52 -10.00
C SER A 75 -7.03 -16.21 -9.94
N THR A 76 -6.92 -15.37 -10.97
CA THR A 76 -7.69 -14.11 -11.04
C THR A 76 -9.21 -14.33 -11.00
N ASN A 77 -9.67 -15.50 -11.45
CA ASN A 77 -11.07 -15.92 -11.36
C ASN A 77 -11.52 -16.22 -9.92
N GLU A 78 -10.57 -16.63 -9.07
CA GLU A 78 -10.80 -17.05 -7.67
C GLU A 78 -10.61 -15.90 -6.68
N ILE A 79 -10.21 -14.71 -7.15
CA ILE A 79 -10.09 -13.53 -6.29
C ILE A 79 -11.46 -13.22 -5.66
N PRO A 80 -11.56 -13.13 -4.32
CA PRO A 80 -12.81 -12.78 -3.65
C PRO A 80 -13.38 -11.45 -4.14
N SER A 81 -14.71 -11.36 -4.28
CA SER A 81 -15.40 -10.13 -4.73
C SER A 81 -15.01 -8.90 -3.92
N ARG A 82 -14.78 -9.06 -2.62
CA ARG A 82 -14.27 -8.03 -1.71
C ARG A 82 -12.94 -7.45 -2.18
N VAL A 83 -11.97 -8.30 -2.51
CA VAL A 83 -10.64 -7.88 -2.97
C VAL A 83 -10.73 -7.18 -4.32
N LYS A 84 -11.58 -7.68 -5.23
CA LYS A 84 -11.86 -7.01 -6.52
C LYS A 84 -12.36 -5.58 -6.30
N LYS A 85 -13.29 -5.39 -5.34
CA LYS A 85 -13.80 -4.06 -4.98
C LYS A 85 -12.70 -3.14 -4.44
N GLN A 86 -11.81 -3.64 -3.59
CA GLN A 86 -10.68 -2.86 -3.07
C GLN A 86 -9.69 -2.46 -4.16
N ILE A 87 -9.36 -3.37 -5.08
CA ILE A 87 -8.51 -3.05 -6.25
C ILE A 87 -9.16 -1.94 -7.08
N ILE A 88 -10.46 -2.06 -7.36
CA ILE A 88 -11.22 -1.05 -8.10
C ILE A 88 -11.27 0.28 -7.35
N GLU A 89 -11.50 0.27 -6.04
CA GLU A 89 -11.50 1.49 -5.23
C GLU A 89 -10.12 2.18 -5.31
N LEU A 90 -9.04 1.45 -5.03
CA LEU A 90 -7.68 1.98 -5.13
C LEU A 90 -7.37 2.56 -6.51
N TRP A 91 -7.77 1.86 -7.58
CA TRP A 91 -7.43 2.28 -8.93
C TRP A 91 -8.34 3.40 -9.45
N VAL A 92 -9.66 3.26 -9.31
CA VAL A 92 -10.65 4.14 -9.94
C VAL A 92 -11.04 5.30 -9.05
N VAL A 93 -11.28 5.05 -7.75
CA VAL A 93 -11.75 6.09 -6.83
C VAL A 93 -10.59 6.95 -6.35
N TRP A 94 -9.49 6.29 -6.01
CA TRP A 94 -8.30 6.96 -5.46
C TRP A 94 -7.29 7.35 -6.53
N GLU A 95 -7.57 6.98 -7.78
CA GLU A 95 -6.77 7.35 -8.94
C GLU A 95 -5.27 7.12 -8.72
N VAL A 96 -4.89 6.00 -8.08
CA VAL A 96 -3.47 5.67 -7.81
C VAL A 96 -2.64 5.66 -9.10
N TRP A 97 -3.26 5.43 -10.25
CA TRP A 97 -2.58 5.58 -11.54
C TRP A 97 -2.02 6.99 -11.79
N ARG A 98 -2.55 8.05 -11.17
CA ARG A 98 -2.09 9.44 -11.33
C ARG A 98 -0.75 9.74 -10.69
N ILE A 99 -0.32 8.93 -9.73
CA ILE A 99 1.01 9.09 -9.12
C ILE A 99 2.09 8.37 -9.94
N ILE A 100 1.69 7.58 -10.94
CA ILE A 100 2.62 6.93 -11.87
C ILE A 100 2.95 7.95 -12.97
N PRO A 101 4.22 8.34 -13.17
CA PRO A 101 4.58 9.28 -14.22
C PRO A 101 4.23 8.74 -15.61
N ASP A 102 3.69 9.61 -16.46
CA ASP A 102 3.47 9.32 -17.87
C ASP A 102 4.83 9.03 -18.51
N SER A 103 5.01 7.80 -18.97
CA SER A 103 6.26 7.30 -19.58
C SER A 103 6.49 7.89 -20.96
#